data_AF-A0A7C3N2K2-F1
#
_entry.id   AF-A0A7C3N2K2-F1
#
_cell.length_a   1.000
_cell.length_b   1.000
_cell.length_c   1.000
_cell.angle_alpha   90.00
_cell.angle_beta   90.00
_cell.angle_gamma   90.00
#
_symmetry.space_group_name_H-M   'P 1'
#
loop_
_entity.id
_entity.type
_entity.pdbx_description
1 polymer ?
#
loop_
_entity_poly.entity_id
_entity_poly.type
_entity_poly.pdbx_seq_one_letter_code
_entity_poly.pdbx_strand_id
1 'polypeptide(L)'
;MAIKRRDLEGHGIYLSNGRHFAKPTLYKVMTEEGWVVVKDVSKKNLFIRWTIGWWLISKEWRTYLRLRGVEGIPRVFERIDRFAFAMEFIEGRPLERRERPPSSFWTALEKVLGEVHHRGIVHLDLRHKGNILISDQGKPFLIDFNSSFSFAKGWPLNRLLFPFLVRIDRSGFLKLKERLAPSLLTSEERAFLTRFNRLRRLWIFN
;
A
#
# COMPACT_ATOMS: atom_id res chain seq x y z
N MET A 1 -9.33 18.45 12.25
CA MET A 1 -9.38 17.16 12.97
C MET A 1 -8.28 17.12 14.04
N ALA A 2 -8.58 16.69 15.27
CA ALA A 2 -7.60 16.47 16.34
C ALA A 2 -7.91 15.17 17.09
N ILE A 3 -7.64 14.02 16.46
CA ILE A 3 -7.82 12.69 17.05
C ILE A 3 -6.79 12.49 18.16
N LYS A 4 -7.26 12.21 19.37
CA LYS A 4 -6.42 11.91 20.53
C LYS A 4 -6.41 10.42 20.81
N ARG A 5 -5.34 9.97 21.46
CA ARG A 5 -5.17 8.59 21.97
C ARG A 5 -6.41 8.03 22.69
N ARG A 6 -7.01 8.84 23.57
CA ARG A 6 -8.19 8.47 24.35
C ARG A 6 -9.40 8.09 23.50
N ASP A 7 -9.51 8.65 22.29
CA ASP A 7 -10.61 8.39 21.38
C ASP A 7 -10.50 6.96 20.79
N LEU A 8 -9.28 6.41 20.72
CA LEU A 8 -9.01 5.04 20.25
C LEU A 8 -9.39 3.97 21.28
N GLU A 9 -9.33 4.30 22.57
CA GLU A 9 -9.53 3.34 23.66
C GLU A 9 -11.01 3.11 24.00
N GLY A 10 -11.89 4.06 23.64
CA GLY A 10 -13.34 3.98 23.91
C GLY A 10 -14.25 3.77 22.69
N HIS A 11 -13.81 4.08 21.47
CA HIS A 11 -14.69 4.16 20.29
C HIS A 11 -14.13 3.49 19.01
N GLY A 12 -12.96 2.85 19.11
CA GLY A 12 -12.31 2.21 17.96
C GLY A 12 -12.88 0.82 17.66
N ILE A 13 -13.51 0.66 16.49
CA ILE A 13 -13.82 -0.68 15.96
C ILE A 13 -12.52 -1.33 15.52
N TYR A 14 -12.28 -2.53 16.01
CA TYR A 14 -11.01 -3.21 15.83
C TYR A 14 -10.96 -3.95 14.48
N LEU A 15 -10.13 -3.48 13.54
CA LEU A 15 -10.07 -4.05 12.18
C LEU A 15 -9.07 -5.20 12.07
N SER A 16 -7.93 -5.15 12.79
CA SER A 16 -6.92 -6.21 12.76
C SER A 16 -5.97 -6.15 13.95
N ASN A 17 -5.67 -7.32 14.54
CA ASN A 17 -4.85 -7.47 15.76
C ASN A 17 -3.35 -7.34 15.53
N GLY A 18 -2.91 -7.09 14.30
CA GLY A 18 -1.49 -6.96 13.99
C GLY A 18 -0.65 -8.12 14.55
N ARG A 19 -1.20 -9.34 14.68
CA ARG A 19 -0.59 -10.47 15.41
C ARG A 19 0.77 -10.91 14.84
N HIS A 20 1.07 -10.49 13.62
CA HIS A 20 2.37 -10.70 13.00
C HIS A 20 3.41 -9.67 13.48
N PHE A 21 4.67 -10.10 13.57
CA PHE A 21 5.80 -9.28 14.01
C PHE A 21 5.80 -7.90 13.34
N ALA A 22 5.78 -6.84 14.17
CA ALA A 22 5.76 -5.43 13.78
C ALA A 22 4.56 -4.90 12.95
N LYS A 23 3.54 -5.72 12.62
CA LYS A 23 2.33 -5.19 11.94
C LYS A 23 1.53 -4.26 12.87
N PRO A 24 1.15 -3.05 12.42
CA PRO A 24 0.36 -2.13 13.22
C PRO A 24 -1.02 -2.71 13.54
N THR A 25 -1.55 -2.33 14.69
CA THR A 25 -2.97 -2.48 15.00
C THR A 25 -3.76 -1.46 14.18
N LEU A 26 -4.90 -1.88 13.65
CA LEU A 26 -5.80 -1.03 12.87
C LEU A 26 -7.10 -0.79 13.65
N TYR A 27 -7.43 0.48 13.85
CA TYR A 27 -8.70 0.93 14.43
C TYR A 27 -9.52 1.67 13.38
N LYS A 28 -10.83 1.48 13.36
CA LYS A 28 -11.80 2.32 12.64
C LYS A 28 -12.49 3.22 13.68
N VAL A 29 -12.39 4.53 13.53
CA VAL A 29 -12.88 5.51 14.51
C VAL A 29 -13.85 6.47 13.81
N MET A 30 -15.01 6.73 14.42
CA MET A 30 -15.96 7.72 13.91
C MET A 30 -15.54 9.11 14.37
N THR A 31 -15.59 10.07 13.46
CA THR A 31 -15.26 11.47 13.72
C THR A 31 -16.30 12.38 13.07
N GLU A 32 -16.23 13.68 13.32
CA GLU A 32 -17.13 14.67 12.69
C GLU A 32 -17.03 14.65 11.15
N GLU A 33 -15.87 14.31 10.60
CA GLU A 33 -15.63 14.21 9.15
C GLU A 33 -15.93 12.81 8.58
N GLY A 34 -16.41 11.88 9.41
CA GLY A 34 -16.74 10.50 9.05
C GLY A 34 -15.77 9.46 9.61
N TRP A 35 -15.77 8.27 9.02
CA TRP A 35 -14.93 7.16 9.45
C TRP A 35 -13.46 7.35 9.03
N VAL A 36 -12.55 7.06 9.95
CA VAL A 36 -11.11 7.06 9.70
C VAL A 36 -10.46 5.77 10.17
N VAL A 37 -9.35 5.40 9.52
CA VAL A 37 -8.48 4.31 9.96
C VAL A 37 -7.29 4.89 10.70
N VAL A 38 -7.01 4.35 11.88
CA VAL A 38 -5.81 4.65 12.64
C VAL A 38 -4.89 3.44 12.63
N LYS A 39 -3.64 3.67 12.19
CA LYS A 39 -2.55 2.71 12.29
C LYS A 39 -1.76 2.99 13.55
N ASP A 40 -1.63 2.03 14.46
CA ASP A 40 -0.93 2.20 15.73
C ASP A 40 -0.02 1.00 16.08
N VAL A 41 1.23 1.26 16.46
CA VAL A 41 2.18 0.23 16.95
C VAL A 41 2.43 0.33 18.46
N SER A 42 1.71 1.17 19.18
CA SER A 42 1.98 1.47 20.59
C SER A 42 1.65 0.34 21.56
N LYS A 43 0.73 -0.56 21.17
CA LYS A 43 0.37 -1.77 21.93
C LYS A 43 1.37 -2.92 21.71
N LYS A 44 2.43 -2.72 20.90
CA LYS A 44 3.55 -3.67 20.80
C LYS A 44 4.44 -3.58 22.03
N ASN A 45 5.21 -4.65 22.28
CA ASN A 45 6.22 -4.63 23.33
C ASN A 45 7.20 -3.45 23.14
N LEU A 46 7.82 -3.00 24.23
CA LEU A 46 8.64 -1.79 24.24
C LEU A 46 9.75 -1.84 23.19
N PHE A 47 10.43 -2.97 23.04
CA PHE A 47 11.51 -3.13 22.07
C PHE A 47 11.03 -2.91 20.63
N ILE A 48 9.98 -3.62 20.20
CA ILE A 48 9.43 -3.49 18.84
C ILE A 48 8.86 -2.09 18.61
N ARG A 49 8.12 -1.55 19.60
CA ARG A 49 7.51 -0.22 19.52
C ARG A 49 8.56 0.86 19.25
N TRP A 50 9.68 0.83 19.98
CA TRP A 50 10.72 1.86 19.93
C TRP A 50 11.76 1.66 18.83
N THR A 51 11.85 0.46 18.24
CA THR A 51 12.77 0.17 17.14
C THR A 51 12.02 0.12 15.79
N ILE A 52 11.75 -1.08 15.29
CA ILE A 52 11.21 -1.33 13.95
C ILE A 52 9.80 -0.76 13.80
N GLY A 53 8.96 -0.81 14.85
CA GLY A 53 7.58 -0.30 14.80
C GLY A 53 7.52 1.20 14.57
N TRP A 54 8.26 1.99 15.36
CA TRP A 54 8.36 3.44 15.17
C TRP A 54 8.92 3.79 13.78
N TRP A 55 9.94 3.07 13.32
CA TRP A 55 10.52 3.29 12.00
C TRP A 55 9.51 3.00 10.88
N LEU A 56 8.81 1.87 10.92
CA LEU A 56 7.80 1.48 9.93
C LEU A 56 6.65 2.49 9.86
N ILE A 57 6.06 2.86 11.00
CA ILE A 57 5.00 3.87 11.05
C ILE A 57 5.49 5.22 10.52
N SER A 58 6.68 5.65 10.90
CA SER A 58 7.24 6.92 10.43
C SER A 58 7.54 6.91 8.94
N LYS A 59 8.02 5.77 8.41
CA LYS A 59 8.27 5.56 6.99
C LYS A 59 6.95 5.61 6.21
N GLU A 60 5.97 4.82 6.62
CA GLU A 60 4.66 4.74 5.96
C GLU A 60 3.95 6.10 5.97
N TRP A 61 3.96 6.81 7.10
CA TRP A 61 3.47 8.20 7.20
C TRP A 61 4.10 9.13 6.17
N ARG A 62 5.44 9.11 6.04
CA ARG A 62 6.16 9.94 5.04
C ARG A 62 5.80 9.56 3.61
N THR A 63 5.59 8.26 3.34
CA THR A 63 5.13 7.80 2.02
C THR A 63 3.75 8.36 1.70
N TYR A 64 2.78 8.26 2.62
CA TYR A 64 1.45 8.84 2.41
C TYR A 64 1.49 10.37 2.22
N LEU A 65 2.33 11.09 2.96
CA LEU A 65 2.51 12.52 2.75
C LEU A 65 3.00 12.84 1.33
N ARG A 66 3.94 12.05 0.80
CA ARG A 66 4.44 12.19 -0.58
C ARG A 66 3.42 11.81 -1.63
N LEU A 67 2.46 10.95 -1.31
CA LEU A 67 1.36 10.53 -2.20
C LEU A 67 0.08 11.36 -2.02
N ARG A 68 0.09 12.39 -1.16
CA ARG A 68 -1.07 13.25 -0.95
C ARG A 68 -1.58 13.82 -2.28
N GLY A 69 -2.89 13.73 -2.48
CA GLY A 69 -3.60 14.20 -3.68
C GLY A 69 -3.64 13.22 -4.85
N VAL A 70 -3.04 12.04 -4.73
CA VAL A 70 -3.16 10.99 -5.77
C VAL A 70 -4.52 10.27 -5.60
N GLU A 71 -5.36 10.30 -6.64
CA GLU A 71 -6.60 9.51 -6.66
C GLU A 71 -6.25 8.01 -6.60
N GLY A 72 -6.97 7.24 -5.77
CA GLY A 72 -6.67 5.84 -5.50
C GLY A 72 -5.63 5.59 -4.40
N ILE A 73 -5.27 6.64 -3.63
CA ILE A 73 -4.51 6.54 -2.38
C ILE A 73 -5.35 7.14 -1.25
N PRO A 74 -5.53 6.45 -0.11
CA PRO A 74 -6.24 7.02 1.03
C PRO A 74 -5.64 8.37 1.47
N ARG A 75 -6.50 9.37 1.70
CA ARG A 75 -6.06 10.65 2.23
C ARG A 75 -5.48 10.47 3.62
N VAL A 76 -4.30 11.04 3.85
CA VAL A 76 -3.69 11.09 5.17
C VAL A 76 -4.07 12.39 5.88
N PHE A 77 -4.59 12.27 7.11
CA PHE A 77 -5.07 13.40 7.90
C PHE A 77 -3.94 13.98 8.76
N GLU A 78 -3.74 13.37 9.93
CA GLU A 78 -2.81 13.83 10.94
C GLU A 78 -2.05 12.67 11.56
N ARG A 79 -0.92 13.02 12.17
CA ARG A 79 -0.16 12.10 12.99
C ARG A 79 -0.61 12.29 14.44
N ILE A 80 -1.18 11.26 15.03
CA ILE A 80 -1.63 11.28 16.43
C ILE A 80 -0.42 11.43 17.35
N ASP A 81 0.63 10.64 17.09
CA ASP A 81 1.95 10.78 17.72
C ASP A 81 3.02 9.97 16.97
N ARG A 82 4.18 9.75 17.60
CA ARG A 82 5.29 9.02 16.98
C ARG A 82 4.94 7.58 16.57
N PHE A 83 3.98 6.92 17.22
CA PHE A 83 3.59 5.53 17.01
C PHE A 83 2.27 5.36 16.26
N ALA A 84 1.54 6.44 15.98
CA ALA A 84 0.23 6.34 15.34
C ALA A 84 -0.09 7.50 14.39
N PHE A 85 -0.82 7.21 13.33
CA PHE A 85 -1.39 8.21 12.42
C PHE A 85 -2.76 7.79 11.91
N ALA A 86 -3.55 8.79 11.48
CA ALA A 86 -4.88 8.61 10.93
C ALA A 86 -4.91 8.85 9.42
N MET A 87 -5.70 8.04 8.74
CA MET A 87 -5.96 8.12 7.30
C MET A 87 -7.43 7.82 7.01
N GLU A 88 -7.86 8.16 5.81
CA GLU A 88 -9.19 7.91 5.28
C GLU A 88 -9.57 6.43 5.40
N PHE A 89 -10.80 6.19 5.88
CA PHE A 89 -11.43 4.88 5.72
C PHE A 89 -12.05 4.81 4.33
N ILE A 90 -11.62 3.85 3.52
CA ILE A 90 -12.22 3.59 2.21
C ILE A 90 -13.38 2.62 2.41
N GLU A 91 -14.61 3.09 2.18
CA GLU A 91 -15.81 2.24 2.09
C GLU A 91 -15.67 1.32 0.88
N GLY A 92 -15.59 0.02 1.16
CA GLY A 92 -15.23 -1.01 0.20
C GLY A 92 -14.63 -2.24 0.85
N ARG A 93 -13.99 -3.08 0.04
CA ARG A 93 -13.40 -4.34 0.50
C ARG A 93 -12.06 -4.64 -0.16
N PRO A 94 -11.17 -5.40 0.51
CA PRO A 94 -9.96 -5.91 -0.11
C PRO A 94 -10.25 -6.78 -1.33
N LEU A 95 -9.36 -6.74 -2.31
CA LEU A 95 -9.45 -7.56 -3.51
C LEU A 95 -9.40 -9.06 -3.14
N GLU A 96 -10.41 -9.82 -3.56
CA GLU A 96 -10.53 -11.22 -3.21
C GLU A 96 -9.88 -12.16 -4.23
N ARG A 97 -9.74 -13.45 -3.87
CA ARG A 97 -9.11 -14.45 -4.75
C ARG A 97 -9.92 -14.77 -5.99
N ARG A 98 -11.25 -14.68 -5.92
CA ARG A 98 -12.17 -15.03 -7.01
C ARG A 98 -12.82 -13.78 -7.62
N GLU A 99 -12.38 -12.60 -7.21
CA GLU A 99 -12.87 -11.34 -7.74
C GLU A 99 -12.59 -11.24 -9.24
N ARG A 100 -13.54 -10.69 -10.00
CA ARG A 100 -13.37 -10.41 -11.43
C ARG A 100 -13.73 -8.94 -11.72
N PRO A 101 -12.86 -7.99 -11.35
CA PRO A 101 -13.11 -6.58 -11.63
C PRO A 101 -13.18 -6.33 -13.15
N PRO A 102 -13.97 -5.34 -13.59
CA PRO A 102 -14.07 -4.98 -15.01
C PRO A 102 -12.73 -4.47 -15.57
N SER A 103 -12.60 -4.39 -16.89
CA SER A 103 -11.38 -3.89 -17.54
C SER A 103 -10.98 -2.49 -17.06
N SER A 104 -11.95 -1.61 -16.84
CA SER A 104 -11.76 -0.25 -16.31
C SER A 104 -11.04 -0.22 -14.96
N PHE A 105 -11.25 -1.21 -14.10
CA PHE A 105 -10.55 -1.33 -12.82
C PHE A 105 -9.04 -1.49 -13.00
N TRP A 106 -8.62 -2.32 -13.97
CA TRP A 106 -7.20 -2.57 -14.24
C TRP A 106 -6.51 -1.35 -14.83
N THR A 107 -7.18 -0.64 -15.74
CA THR A 107 -6.69 0.63 -16.28
C THR A 107 -6.57 1.69 -15.19
N ALA A 108 -7.56 1.79 -14.30
CA ALA A 108 -7.50 2.70 -13.16
C ALA A 108 -6.36 2.32 -12.20
N LEU A 109 -6.20 1.04 -11.87
CA LEU A 109 -5.15 0.57 -10.95
C LEU A 109 -3.75 0.80 -11.52
N GLU A 110 -3.56 0.59 -12.83
CA GLU A 110 -2.31 0.92 -13.52
C GLU A 110 -2.02 2.42 -13.46
N LYS A 111 -3.04 3.27 -13.63
CA LYS A 111 -2.91 4.73 -13.47
C LYS A 111 -2.49 5.12 -12.05
N VAL A 112 -3.13 4.57 -11.02
CA VAL A 112 -2.74 4.80 -9.61
C VAL A 112 -1.28 4.42 -9.38
N LEU A 113 -0.87 3.25 -9.89
CA LEU A 113 0.52 2.79 -9.78
C LEU A 113 1.50 3.71 -10.51
N GLY A 114 1.12 4.20 -11.70
CA GLY A 114 1.90 5.19 -12.46
C GLY A 114 2.13 6.49 -11.68
N GLU A 115 1.10 7.01 -11.00
CA GLU A 115 1.22 8.19 -10.14
C GLU A 115 2.14 7.94 -8.93
N VAL A 116 2.05 6.75 -8.32
CA VAL A 116 2.97 6.34 -7.24
C VAL A 116 4.42 6.37 -7.74
N HIS A 117 4.67 5.81 -8.93
CA HIS A 117 5.99 5.82 -9.56
C HIS A 117 6.45 7.23 -9.94
N HIS A 118 5.54 8.09 -10.43
CA HIS A 118 5.84 9.49 -10.75
C HIS A 118 6.30 10.29 -9.51
N ARG A 119 5.77 9.95 -8.32
CA ARG A 119 6.20 10.51 -7.04
C ARG A 119 7.52 9.92 -6.50
N GLY A 120 8.21 9.08 -7.29
CA GLY A 120 9.49 8.46 -6.90
C GLY A 120 9.35 7.35 -5.86
N ILE A 121 8.17 6.72 -5.80
CA ILE A 121 7.84 5.65 -4.85
C ILE A 121 7.58 4.36 -5.62
N VAL A 122 7.98 3.22 -5.05
CA VAL A 122 7.58 1.87 -5.48
C VAL A 122 6.89 1.16 -4.31
N HIS A 123 5.87 0.37 -4.57
CA HIS A 123 5.06 -0.30 -3.54
C HIS A 123 5.69 -1.63 -3.07
N LEU A 124 6.21 -2.42 -4.01
CA LEU A 124 6.87 -3.73 -3.89
C LEU A 124 6.05 -4.91 -3.34
N ASP A 125 4.76 -4.72 -3.06
CA ASP A 125 3.90 -5.79 -2.51
C ASP A 125 2.51 -5.86 -3.17
N LEU A 126 2.41 -5.49 -4.44
CA LEU A 126 1.15 -5.52 -5.20
C LEU A 126 0.63 -6.94 -5.50
N ARG A 127 1.44 -7.98 -5.24
CA ARG A 127 0.99 -9.37 -5.37
C ARG A 127 0.06 -9.78 -4.24
N HIS A 128 0.18 -9.12 -3.09
CA HIS A 128 -0.69 -9.34 -1.96
C HIS A 128 -1.99 -8.57 -2.18
N LYS A 129 -3.03 -9.30 -2.61
CA LYS A 129 -4.35 -8.73 -2.94
C LYS A 129 -4.97 -7.90 -1.82
N GLY A 130 -4.66 -8.22 -0.56
CA GLY A 130 -5.12 -7.44 0.59
C GLY A 130 -4.59 -6.00 0.64
N ASN A 131 -3.58 -5.66 -0.17
CA ASN A 131 -3.03 -4.31 -0.28
C ASN A 131 -3.77 -3.46 -1.34
N ILE A 132 -4.80 -4.03 -1.98
CA ILE A 132 -5.62 -3.37 -2.98
C ILE A 132 -7.06 -3.45 -2.50
N LEU A 133 -7.68 -2.30 -2.28
CA LEU A 133 -9.11 -2.20 -1.99
C LEU A 133 -9.87 -1.89 -3.28
N ILE A 134 -11.10 -2.40 -3.35
CA ILE A 134 -12.12 -1.94 -4.30
C ILE A 134 -13.12 -1.15 -3.47
N SER A 135 -13.29 0.14 -3.79
CA SER A 135 -14.34 0.94 -3.15
C SER A 135 -15.73 0.48 -3.60
N ASP A 136 -16.78 0.90 -2.89
CA ASP A 136 -18.17 0.60 -3.29
C ASP A 136 -18.53 1.18 -4.67
N GLN A 137 -17.80 2.20 -5.12
CA GLN A 137 -17.90 2.76 -6.48
C GLN A 137 -17.09 1.98 -7.53
N GLY A 138 -16.46 0.87 -7.15
CA GLY A 138 -15.64 0.05 -8.04
C GLY A 138 -14.25 0.61 -8.34
N LYS A 139 -13.78 1.63 -7.61
CA LYS A 139 -12.47 2.25 -7.83
C LYS A 139 -11.36 1.51 -7.07
N PRO A 140 -10.16 1.33 -7.65
CA PRO A 140 -9.02 0.75 -6.96
C PRO A 140 -8.38 1.73 -5.98
N PHE A 141 -8.02 1.24 -4.80
CA PHE A 141 -7.15 1.95 -3.86
C PHE A 141 -5.95 1.10 -3.47
N LEU A 142 -4.74 1.68 -3.52
CA LEU A 142 -3.53 1.05 -2.98
C LEU A 142 -3.38 1.41 -1.50
N ILE A 143 -3.15 0.41 -0.67
CA ILE A 143 -2.95 0.56 0.77
C ILE A 143 -1.71 -0.24 1.22
N ASP A 144 -1.30 -0.01 2.46
CA ASP A 144 -0.16 -0.69 3.10
C ASP A 144 1.19 -0.48 2.38
N PHE A 145 1.80 0.67 2.65
CA PHE A 145 3.07 1.07 2.06
C PHE A 145 4.28 0.67 2.92
N ASN A 146 4.14 -0.30 3.83
CA ASN A 146 5.25 -0.71 4.70
C ASN A 146 6.45 -1.27 3.91
N SER A 147 6.18 -2.02 2.84
CA SER A 147 7.21 -2.58 1.94
C SER A 147 7.73 -1.57 0.91
N SER A 148 7.11 -0.38 0.82
CA SER A 148 7.46 0.60 -0.21
C SER A 148 8.87 1.14 -0.07
N PHE A 149 9.47 1.61 -1.16
CA PHE A 149 10.67 2.42 -1.10
C PHE A 149 10.41 3.76 -1.77
N SER A 150 10.98 4.81 -1.18
CA SER A 150 10.90 6.15 -1.74
C SER A 150 12.30 6.67 -2.00
N PHE A 151 12.52 7.13 -3.21
CA PHE A 151 13.81 7.63 -3.66
C PHE A 151 13.78 9.15 -3.63
N ALA A 152 14.69 9.75 -2.85
CA ALA A 152 14.86 11.20 -2.87
C ALA A 152 15.46 11.64 -4.21
N LYS A 153 15.05 12.82 -4.72
CA LYS A 153 15.67 13.39 -5.92
C LYS A 153 17.17 13.62 -5.65
N GLY A 154 18.04 13.20 -6.58
CA GLY A 154 19.47 13.56 -6.57
C GLY A 154 20.48 12.47 -6.18
N TRP A 155 20.07 11.29 -5.70
CA TRP A 155 21.03 10.22 -5.39
C TRP A 155 21.45 9.46 -6.66
N PRO A 156 22.74 9.32 -6.99
CA PRO A 156 23.19 8.76 -8.28
C PRO A 156 22.71 7.31 -8.52
N LEU A 157 22.70 6.50 -7.46
CA LEU A 157 22.27 5.11 -7.53
C LEU A 157 20.77 4.96 -7.84
N ASN A 158 19.98 6.03 -7.66
CA ASN A 158 18.54 6.03 -7.96
C ASN A 158 18.28 5.88 -9.46
N ARG A 159 19.18 6.39 -10.31
CA ARG A 159 18.99 6.32 -11.78
C ARG A 159 18.97 4.89 -12.31
N LEU A 160 19.63 3.96 -11.62
CA LEU A 160 19.69 2.56 -12.00
C LEU A 160 18.71 1.70 -11.18
N LEU A 161 18.68 1.89 -9.86
CA LEU A 161 17.84 1.07 -8.98
C LEU A 161 16.35 1.35 -9.14
N PHE A 162 15.95 2.62 -9.28
CA PHE A 162 14.53 2.98 -9.32
C PHE A 162 13.81 2.38 -10.53
N PRO A 163 14.32 2.51 -11.78
CA PRO A 163 13.69 1.86 -12.94
C PRO A 163 13.59 0.34 -12.79
N PHE A 164 14.59 -0.29 -12.16
CA PHE A 164 14.55 -1.72 -11.90
C PHE A 164 13.44 -2.10 -10.90
N LEU A 165 13.30 -1.35 -9.81
CA LEU A 165 12.23 -1.58 -8.82
C LEU A 165 10.83 -1.29 -9.39
N VAL A 166 10.70 -0.28 -10.27
CA VAL A 166 9.46 -0.03 -11.03
C VAL A 166 9.09 -1.25 -11.87
N ARG A 167 10.07 -1.94 -12.48
CA ARG A 167 9.82 -3.21 -13.21
C ARG A 167 9.37 -4.32 -12.27
N ILE A 168 9.88 -4.38 -11.03
CA ILE A 168 9.39 -5.33 -10.02
C ILE A 168 7.93 -5.05 -9.68
N ASP A 169 7.55 -3.80 -9.45
CA ASP A 169 6.17 -3.39 -9.20
C ASP A 169 5.25 -3.76 -10.35
N ARG A 170 5.65 -3.41 -11.58
CA ARG A 170 4.90 -3.77 -12.79
C ARG A 170 4.74 -5.29 -12.90
N SER A 171 5.76 -6.07 -12.56
CA SER A 171 5.63 -7.53 -12.51
C SER A 171 4.62 -8.00 -11.47
N GLY A 172 4.51 -7.31 -10.33
CA GLY A 172 3.54 -7.60 -9.28
C GLY A 172 2.11 -7.35 -9.74
N PHE A 173 1.86 -6.16 -10.31
CA PHE A 173 0.59 -5.78 -10.93
C PHE A 173 0.19 -6.76 -12.04
N LEU A 174 1.09 -7.07 -12.98
CA LEU A 174 0.76 -7.96 -14.10
C LEU A 174 0.51 -9.40 -13.65
N LYS A 175 1.22 -9.91 -12.64
CA LYS A 175 0.94 -11.25 -12.06
C LYS A 175 -0.41 -11.31 -11.36
N LEU A 176 -0.83 -10.20 -10.75
CA LEU A 176 -2.15 -10.08 -10.18
C LEU A 176 -3.23 -10.08 -11.27
N LYS A 177 -3.03 -9.27 -12.33
CA LYS A 177 -3.90 -9.21 -13.51
C LYS A 177 -3.99 -10.56 -14.22
N GLU A 178 -2.86 -11.25 -14.42
CA GLU A 178 -2.80 -12.60 -15.01
C GLU A 178 -3.65 -13.60 -14.22
N ARG A 179 -3.66 -13.49 -12.88
CA ARG A 179 -4.42 -14.40 -12.02
C ARG A 179 -5.92 -14.13 -12.02
N LEU A 180 -6.34 -12.85 -11.99
CA LEU A 180 -7.75 -12.48 -11.79
C LEU A 180 -8.48 -12.15 -13.09
N ALA A 181 -7.75 -11.71 -14.12
CA ALA A 181 -8.29 -11.36 -15.43
C ALA A 181 -7.32 -11.77 -16.56
N PRO A 182 -7.02 -13.08 -16.72
CA PRO A 182 -6.08 -13.56 -17.73
C PRO A 182 -6.46 -13.17 -19.15
N SER A 183 -7.76 -13.02 -19.46
CA SER A 183 -8.24 -12.59 -20.78
C SER A 183 -7.91 -11.12 -21.10
N LEU A 184 -7.66 -10.29 -20.09
CA LEU A 184 -7.32 -8.88 -20.25
C LEU A 184 -5.82 -8.63 -20.40
N LEU A 185 -4.99 -9.68 -20.32
CA LEU A 185 -3.54 -9.56 -20.51
C LEU A 185 -3.19 -9.44 -21.99
N THR A 186 -2.53 -8.35 -22.36
CA THR A 186 -2.05 -8.13 -23.73
C THR A 186 -0.85 -9.03 -24.04
N SER A 187 -0.56 -9.19 -25.33
CA SER A 187 0.62 -9.93 -25.80
C SER A 187 1.93 -9.33 -25.28
N GLU A 188 2.01 -8.00 -25.18
CA GLU A 188 3.17 -7.29 -24.66
C GLU A 188 3.36 -7.52 -23.15
N GLU A 189 2.27 -7.47 -22.38
CA GLU A 189 2.29 -7.74 -20.94
C GLU A 189 2.74 -9.18 -20.64
N ARG A 190 2.26 -10.16 -21.43
CA ARG A 190 2.73 -11.55 -21.34
C ARG A 190 4.22 -11.65 -21.67
N ALA A 191 4.65 -11.06 -22.77
CA ALA A 191 6.05 -11.07 -23.17
C ALA A 191 6.96 -10.45 -22.08
N PHE A 192 6.52 -9.36 -21.46
CA PHE A 192 7.20 -8.76 -20.31
C PHE A 192 7.31 -9.74 -19.14
N LEU A 193 6.20 -10.39 -18.73
CA LEU A 193 6.20 -11.36 -17.63
C LEU A 193 7.12 -12.56 -17.92
N THR A 194 7.10 -13.11 -19.14
CA THR A 194 7.97 -14.21 -19.54
C THR A 194 9.44 -13.81 -19.45
N ARG A 195 9.82 -12.65 -20.00
CA ARG A 195 11.20 -12.13 -19.94
C ARG A 195 11.63 -11.87 -18.49
N PHE A 196 10.77 -11.24 -17.70
CA PHE A 196 11.04 -10.93 -16.30
C PHE A 196 11.21 -12.19 -15.44
N ASN A 197 10.37 -13.21 -15.64
CA ASN A 197 10.48 -14.49 -14.94
C ASN A 197 11.74 -15.28 -15.31
N ARG A 198 12.17 -15.24 -16.59
CA ARG A 198 13.44 -15.83 -17.02
C ARG A 198 14.63 -15.17 -16.32
N LEU A 199 14.66 -13.84 -16.29
CA LEU A 199 15.71 -13.08 -15.59
C LEU A 199 15.74 -13.38 -14.08
N ARG A 200 14.58 -13.48 -13.44
CA ARG A 200 14.50 -13.83 -12.01
C ARG A 200 15.03 -15.24 -11.71
N ARG A 201 14.84 -16.22 -12.60
CA ARG A 201 15.38 -17.58 -12.42
C ARG A 201 16.92 -17.62 -12.43
N LEU A 202 17.56 -16.59 -12.98
CA LEU A 202 19.02 -16.45 -12.98
C LEU A 202 19.53 -15.72 -11.73
N TRP A 203 18.65 -15.32 -10.82
CA TRP A 203 19.03 -14.69 -9.55
C TRP A 203 19.12 -15.72 -8.43
N ILE A 204 20.20 -15.62 -7.65
CA ILE A 204 20.70 -16.61 -6.68
C ILE A 204 19.84 -16.68 -5.40
N PHE A 205 18.80 -15.85 -5.29
CA PHE A 205 17.83 -15.89 -4.20
C PHE A 205 16.49 -16.38 -4.73
N ASN A 206 16.37 -17.70 -4.86
CA ASN A 206 15.08 -18.38 -5.04
C ASN A 206 14.63 -18.93 -3.69
#